data_AF-A0A1R1L5Y4-F1
#
_entry.id   AF-A0A1R1L5Y4-F1
#
_cell.length_a   1.000
_cell.length_b   1.000
_cell.length_c   1.000
_cell.angle_alpha   90.00
_cell.angle_beta   90.00
_cell.angle_gamma   90.00
#
_symmetry.space_group_name_H-M   'P 1'
#
loop_
_entity.id
_entity.type
_entity.pdbx_description
1 polymer ?
#
loop_
_entity_poly.entity_id
_entity_poly.type
_entity_poly.pdbx_seq_one_letter_code
_entity_poly.pdbx_strand_id
1 'polypeptide(L)'
;TAVQIAESVAGRRRIVRHVGSAHDQAELGLLIDEAHRLLADDQQGTLDLGITPAVPSAVLIPPAAPTGLFAGTDSASARSLVPRPRVVKTSSALLYEVLAGVYAGLGFDVVADEVFRDLVIARVVEPTSLLDVDRVLAEMGRVSASLSTRKRTLRRAHAGAYRDQVATACFRHAVAGSDVSLVLYDVTTLYFEAEKEDDLRKVGYSKERRVDPQIVVGLLVDRRGF
;
A
#
# COMPACT_ATOMS: atom_id res chain seq x y z
N THR A 1 25.56 5.08 -6.75
CA THR A 1 25.23 4.08 -7.79
C THR A 1 23.75 3.77 -7.75
N ALA A 2 23.01 4.06 -8.83
CA ALA A 2 21.60 3.71 -8.93
C ALA A 2 21.43 2.22 -9.28
N VAL A 3 20.50 1.53 -8.61
CA VAL A 3 20.17 0.11 -8.81
C VAL A 3 18.75 0.03 -9.36
N GLN A 4 18.63 -0.63 -10.52
CA GLN A 4 17.39 -0.69 -11.31
C GLN A 4 17.18 -2.10 -11.86
N ILE A 5 15.94 -2.56 -11.86
CA ILE A 5 15.49 -3.76 -12.56
C ILE A 5 15.01 -3.32 -13.95
N ALA A 6 15.55 -3.95 -15.00
CA ALA A 6 15.21 -3.65 -16.39
C ALA A 6 14.86 -4.94 -17.13
N GLU A 7 13.87 -4.85 -18.02
CA GLU A 7 13.48 -5.90 -18.95
C GLU A 7 13.96 -5.53 -20.36
N SER A 8 14.25 -6.54 -21.19
CA SER A 8 14.54 -6.36 -22.60
C SER A 8 13.42 -7.00 -23.42
N VAL A 9 12.65 -6.19 -24.14
CA VAL A 9 11.52 -6.65 -24.97
C VAL A 9 11.78 -6.20 -26.40
N ALA A 10 11.83 -7.15 -27.34
CA ALA A 10 12.08 -6.88 -28.77
C ALA A 10 13.33 -6.00 -29.02
N GLY A 11 14.40 -6.22 -28.27
CA GLY A 11 15.67 -5.49 -28.39
C GLY A 11 15.67 -4.08 -27.78
N ARG A 12 14.58 -3.65 -27.13
CA ARG A 12 14.53 -2.39 -26.39
C ARG A 12 14.58 -2.64 -24.89
N ARG A 13 15.51 -1.97 -24.21
CA ARG A 13 15.63 -2.01 -22.76
C ARG A 13 14.61 -1.08 -22.11
N ARG A 14 13.78 -1.61 -21.22
CA ARG A 14 12.79 -0.86 -20.43
C ARG A 14 13.08 -1.04 -18.95
N ILE A 15 13.14 0.06 -18.21
CA ILE A 15 13.29 0.01 -16.75
C ILE A 15 11.93 -0.38 -16.17
N VAL A 16 11.87 -1.50 -15.45
CA VAL A 16 10.67 -2.03 -14.81
C VAL A 16 10.51 -1.39 -13.44
N ARG A 17 11.59 -1.35 -12.66
CA ARG A 17 11.57 -0.88 -11.27
C ARG A 17 12.89 -0.21 -10.90
N HIS A 18 12.81 0.88 -10.16
CA HIS A 18 13.98 1.50 -9.52
C HIS A 18 14.04 1.04 -8.08
N VAL A 19 15.10 0.33 -7.70
CA VAL A 19 15.24 -0.27 -6.37
C VAL A 19 15.79 0.75 -5.38
N GLY A 20 16.79 1.54 -5.79
CA GLY A 20 17.37 2.58 -4.92
C GLY A 20 18.67 3.17 -5.48
N SER A 21 19.30 4.04 -4.70
CA SER A 21 20.61 4.62 -5.00
C SER A 21 21.55 4.40 -3.81
N ALA A 22 22.62 3.64 -4.01
CA ALA A 22 23.66 3.40 -3.01
C ALA A 22 24.74 4.49 -3.04
N HIS A 23 25.23 4.90 -1.88
CA HIS A 23 26.32 5.86 -1.72
C HIS A 23 27.62 5.19 -1.24
N ASP A 24 27.53 3.95 -0.74
CA ASP A 24 28.68 3.11 -0.40
C ASP A 24 28.52 1.65 -0.91
N GLN A 25 29.50 0.79 -0.62
CA GLN A 25 29.50 -0.61 -1.05
C GLN A 25 28.55 -1.50 -0.23
N ALA A 26 28.27 -1.15 1.03
CA ALA A 26 27.38 -1.92 1.89
C ALA A 26 25.92 -1.72 1.45
N GLU A 27 25.51 -0.47 1.24
CA GLU A 27 24.22 -0.09 0.65
C GLU A 27 24.04 -0.72 -0.73
N LEU A 28 25.09 -0.77 -1.56
CA LEU A 28 25.01 -1.42 -2.86
C LEU A 28 24.72 -2.92 -2.72
N GLY A 29 25.38 -3.60 -1.78
CA GLY A 29 25.11 -5.01 -1.48
C GLY A 29 23.66 -5.25 -1.04
N LEU A 30 23.14 -4.41 -0.15
CA LEU A 30 21.74 -4.49 0.30
C LEU A 30 20.75 -4.25 -0.84
N LEU A 31 20.99 -3.25 -1.69
CA LEU A 31 20.12 -2.97 -2.84
C LEU A 31 20.18 -4.06 -3.91
N ILE A 32 21.32 -4.73 -4.09
CA ILE A 32 21.44 -5.87 -5.00
C ILE A 32 20.69 -7.10 -4.44
N ASP A 33 20.81 -7.38 -3.15
CA ASP A 33 20.05 -8.46 -2.51
C ASP A 33 18.54 -8.23 -2.61
N GLU A 34 18.10 -7.00 -2.34
CA GLU A 34 16.71 -6.58 -2.55
C GLU A 34 16.28 -6.78 -4.00
N ALA A 35 17.07 -6.31 -4.98
CA ALA A 35 16.77 -6.48 -6.39
C ALA A 35 16.63 -7.95 -6.79
N HIS A 36 17.48 -8.84 -6.25
CA HIS A 36 17.37 -10.28 -6.47
C HIS A 36 16.10 -10.87 -5.86
N ARG A 37 15.71 -10.44 -4.65
CA ARG A 37 14.48 -10.90 -4.00
C ARG A 37 13.24 -10.50 -4.81
N LEU A 38 13.23 -9.28 -5.31
CA LEU A 38 12.16 -8.76 -6.18
C LEU A 38 12.09 -9.52 -7.51
N LEU A 39 13.24 -9.85 -8.11
CA LEU A 39 13.29 -10.70 -9.31
C LEU A 39 12.82 -12.12 -9.03
N ALA A 40 13.13 -12.69 -7.87
CA ALA A 40 12.67 -14.02 -7.49
C ALA A 40 11.14 -14.08 -7.31
N ASP A 41 10.54 -13.03 -6.74
CA ASP A 41 9.09 -12.87 -6.64
C ASP A 41 8.43 -12.72 -8.03
N ASP A 42 9.07 -12.01 -8.97
CA ASP A 42 8.52 -11.74 -10.31
C ASP A 42 8.76 -12.89 -11.33
N GLN A 43 9.82 -13.70 -11.18
CA GLN A 43 10.27 -14.62 -12.24
C GLN A 43 9.83 -16.08 -12.14
N GLN A 44 9.16 -16.52 -11.07
CA GLN A 44 8.84 -17.95 -10.94
C GLN A 44 7.34 -18.27 -11.10
N GLY A 45 6.83 -18.02 -12.30
CA GLY A 45 5.94 -19.03 -12.88
C GLY A 45 6.73 -20.35 -12.94
N THR A 46 6.22 -21.42 -12.33
CA THR A 46 6.88 -22.73 -12.43
C THR A 46 7.00 -23.14 -13.88
N LEU A 47 8.21 -23.46 -14.32
CA LEU A 47 8.40 -24.36 -15.44
C LEU A 47 7.72 -25.69 -15.05
N ASP A 48 6.56 -25.96 -15.64
CA ASP A 48 5.83 -27.20 -15.38
C ASP A 48 6.55 -28.35 -16.07
N LEU A 49 7.44 -28.99 -15.33
CA LEU A 49 8.23 -30.14 -15.78
C LEU A 49 7.41 -31.44 -15.82
N GLY A 50 6.09 -31.40 -15.56
CA GLY A 50 5.22 -32.58 -15.56
C GLY A 50 5.49 -33.57 -14.41
N ILE A 51 6.36 -33.21 -13.47
CA ILE A 51 6.73 -34.00 -12.28
C ILE A 51 5.92 -33.62 -11.04
N THR A 52 5.00 -32.66 -11.15
CA THR A 52 4.19 -32.19 -10.03
C THR A 52 3.23 -33.30 -9.58
N PRO A 53 3.30 -33.76 -8.32
CA PRO A 53 2.42 -34.81 -7.84
C PRO A 53 0.96 -34.32 -7.88
N ALA A 54 0.12 -35.04 -8.63
CA ALA A 54 -1.29 -34.72 -8.75
C ALA A 54 -2.10 -35.34 -7.59
N VAL A 55 -3.13 -34.64 -7.15
CA VAL A 55 -4.09 -35.11 -6.15
C VAL A 55 -5.49 -35.19 -6.75
N PRO A 56 -6.34 -36.13 -6.30
CA PRO A 56 -7.72 -36.18 -6.73
C PRO A 56 -8.45 -34.92 -6.27
N SER A 57 -9.01 -34.16 -7.22
CA SER A 57 -9.95 -33.08 -6.94
C SER A 57 -11.37 -33.64 -6.85
N ALA A 58 -12.09 -33.27 -5.80
CA ALA A 58 -13.52 -33.51 -5.69
C ALA A 58 -14.27 -32.23 -6.08
N VAL A 59 -15.18 -32.34 -7.05
CA VAL A 59 -16.10 -31.23 -7.38
C VAL A 59 -17.14 -31.14 -6.27
N LEU A 60 -17.04 -30.12 -5.41
CA LEU A 60 -17.95 -29.92 -4.28
C LEU A 60 -19.36 -29.46 -4.71
N ILE A 61 -19.46 -28.77 -5.84
CA ILE A 61 -20.72 -28.30 -6.42
C ILE A 61 -20.74 -28.71 -7.89
N PRO A 62 -21.49 -29.76 -8.27
CA PRO A 62 -21.60 -30.15 -9.67
C PRO A 62 -22.44 -29.12 -10.44
N PRO A 63 -22.16 -28.90 -11.74
CA PRO A 63 -23.00 -28.06 -12.58
C PRO A 63 -24.43 -28.62 -12.65
N ALA A 64 -25.41 -27.73 -12.82
CA ALA A 64 -26.82 -28.14 -12.92
C ALA A 64 -27.01 -29.13 -14.07
N ALA A 65 -27.51 -30.33 -13.75
CA ALA A 65 -27.74 -31.37 -14.75
C ALA A 65 -28.91 -30.96 -15.66
N PRO A 66 -28.81 -31.15 -16.99
CA PRO A 66 -29.93 -30.92 -17.88
C PRO A 66 -31.05 -31.92 -17.57
N THR A 67 -32.22 -31.42 -17.19
CA THR A 67 -33.43 -32.21 -16.99
C THR A 67 -33.99 -32.64 -18.34
N GLY A 68 -33.69 -33.88 -18.76
CA GLY A 68 -34.24 -34.51 -19.95
C GLY A 68 -34.44 -36.01 -19.75
N LEU A 69 -35.47 -36.58 -20.40
CA LEU A 69 -35.92 -37.98 -20.24
C LEU A 69 -34.85 -39.03 -20.64
N PHE A 70 -33.80 -38.60 -21.34
CA PHE A 70 -32.62 -39.39 -21.70
C PHE A 70 -31.35 -38.83 -21.06
N ALA A 71 -31.43 -38.37 -19.80
CA ALA A 71 -30.25 -38.06 -19.00
C ALA A 71 -29.44 -39.35 -18.84
N GLY A 72 -28.47 -39.54 -19.74
CA GLY A 72 -27.67 -40.74 -19.83
C GLY A 72 -27.08 -41.10 -18.47
N THR A 73 -27.38 -42.32 -18.02
CA THR A 73 -26.62 -43.02 -16.99
C THR A 73 -25.24 -43.29 -17.57
N ASP A 74 -24.34 -42.32 -17.43
CA ASP A 74 -22.90 -42.54 -17.20
C ASP A 74 -22.15 -41.22 -17.36
N SER A 75 -21.96 -40.58 -16.23
CA SER A 75 -20.72 -39.86 -15.99
C SER A 75 -20.35 -40.18 -14.55
N ALA A 76 -19.75 -41.35 -14.35
CA ALA A 76 -18.89 -41.53 -13.20
C ALA A 76 -17.85 -40.41 -13.30
N SER A 77 -18.05 -39.33 -12.54
CA SER A 77 -17.20 -38.15 -12.52
C SER A 77 -15.77 -38.63 -12.32
N ALA A 78 -15.01 -38.71 -13.41
CA ALA A 78 -13.61 -39.11 -13.35
C ALA A 78 -12.95 -38.12 -12.40
N ARG A 79 -12.43 -38.61 -11.27
CA ARG A 79 -11.71 -37.78 -10.31
C ARG A 79 -10.62 -37.04 -11.07
N SER A 80 -10.82 -35.74 -11.27
CA SER A 80 -9.87 -34.92 -12.02
C SER A 80 -8.61 -34.82 -11.17
N LEU A 81 -7.50 -35.31 -11.69
CA LEU A 81 -6.20 -35.15 -11.06
C LEU A 81 -5.74 -33.71 -11.31
N VAL A 82 -5.62 -32.94 -10.23
CA VAL A 82 -5.11 -31.56 -10.28
C VAL A 82 -3.75 -31.49 -9.58
N PRO A 83 -2.87 -30.55 -9.96
CA PRO A 83 -1.66 -30.29 -9.21
C PRO A 83 -1.98 -30.02 -7.74
N ARG A 84 -1.12 -30.47 -6.82
CA ARG A 84 -1.28 -30.14 -5.40
C ARG A 84 -1.39 -28.62 -5.20
N PRO A 85 -2.36 -28.15 -4.40
CA PRO A 85 -2.40 -26.75 -4.04
C PRO A 85 -1.12 -26.40 -3.29
N ARG A 86 -0.56 -25.25 -3.63
CA ARG A 86 0.62 -24.69 -2.99
C ARG A 86 0.38 -23.22 -2.74
N VAL A 87 0.99 -22.71 -1.67
CA VAL A 87 0.99 -21.27 -1.41
C VAL A 87 1.97 -20.63 -2.40
N VAL A 88 1.45 -19.76 -3.26
CA VAL A 88 2.25 -18.98 -4.22
C VAL A 88 2.76 -17.71 -3.56
N LYS A 89 1.93 -17.08 -2.71
CA LYS A 89 2.26 -15.87 -1.97
C LYS A 89 1.43 -15.80 -0.68
N THR A 90 1.98 -15.16 0.34
CA THR A 90 1.27 -14.77 1.56
C THR A 90 1.16 -13.25 1.59
N SER A 91 0.03 -12.72 2.04
CA SER A 91 -0.15 -11.28 2.22
C SER A 91 -1.06 -10.97 3.41
N SER A 92 -0.87 -9.79 3.98
CA SER A 92 -1.70 -9.23 5.05
C SER A 92 -2.92 -8.49 4.48
N ALA A 93 -3.71 -9.16 3.62
CA ALA A 93 -4.84 -8.54 2.94
C ALA A 93 -5.91 -7.98 3.90
N LEU A 94 -6.19 -8.73 4.98
CA LEU A 94 -7.13 -8.31 6.01
C LEU A 94 -6.71 -7.00 6.70
N LEU A 95 -5.40 -6.79 6.90
CA LEU A 95 -4.89 -5.54 7.50
C LEU A 95 -5.27 -4.33 6.63
N TYR A 96 -5.07 -4.44 5.32
CA TYR A 96 -5.47 -3.37 4.42
C TYR A 96 -6.99 -3.18 4.44
N GLU A 97 -7.78 -4.25 4.39
CA GLU A 97 -9.25 -4.15 4.39
C GLU A 97 -9.77 -3.46 5.65
N VAL A 98 -9.22 -3.78 6.82
CA VAL A 98 -9.55 -3.11 8.08
C VAL A 98 -9.18 -1.63 8.03
N LEU A 99 -7.96 -1.28 7.62
CA LEU A 99 -7.52 0.11 7.55
C LEU A 99 -8.29 0.93 6.50
N ALA A 100 -8.62 0.32 5.36
CA ALA A 100 -9.48 0.93 4.35
C ALA A 100 -10.92 1.09 4.87
N GLY A 101 -11.42 0.13 5.65
CA GLY A 101 -12.70 0.23 6.34
C GLY A 101 -12.73 1.36 7.38
N VAL A 102 -11.67 1.53 8.15
CA VAL A 102 -11.50 2.67 9.08
C VAL A 102 -11.45 3.99 8.31
N TYR A 103 -10.67 4.05 7.22
CA TYR A 103 -10.58 5.23 6.35
C TYR A 103 -11.97 5.66 5.84
N ALA A 104 -12.76 4.70 5.35
CA ALA A 104 -14.13 4.92 4.90
C ALA A 104 -15.07 5.31 6.05
N GLY A 105 -14.97 4.62 7.20
CA GLY A 105 -15.79 4.87 8.39
C GLY A 105 -15.57 6.24 9.03
N LEU A 106 -14.36 6.79 8.90
CA LEU A 106 -14.02 8.17 9.27
C LEU A 106 -14.51 9.20 8.24
N GLY A 107 -15.04 8.75 7.09
CA GLY A 107 -15.55 9.60 6.02
C GLY A 107 -14.47 10.16 5.10
N PHE A 108 -13.26 9.61 5.09
CA PHE A 108 -12.14 10.12 4.29
C PHE A 108 -12.30 9.84 2.78
N ASP A 109 -13.25 8.99 2.38
CA ASP A 109 -13.61 8.78 0.97
C ASP A 109 -14.06 10.07 0.25
N VAL A 110 -14.41 11.13 1.01
CA VAL A 110 -14.66 12.48 0.46
C VAL A 110 -13.51 13.00 -0.41
N VAL A 111 -12.27 12.58 -0.12
CA VAL A 111 -11.08 12.96 -0.89
C VAL A 111 -11.12 12.40 -2.32
N ALA A 112 -11.82 11.28 -2.53
CA ALA A 112 -12.01 10.63 -3.83
C ALA A 112 -10.70 10.34 -4.60
N ASP A 113 -9.64 9.94 -3.88
CA ASP A 113 -8.33 9.58 -4.45
C ASP A 113 -7.81 8.29 -3.80
N GLU A 114 -7.95 7.17 -4.52
CA GLU A 114 -7.54 5.86 -4.02
C GLU A 114 -6.03 5.75 -3.82
N VAL A 115 -5.23 6.46 -4.63
CA VAL A 115 -3.76 6.47 -4.46
C VAL A 115 -3.41 7.22 -3.17
N PHE A 116 -4.17 8.26 -2.82
CA PHE A 116 -3.99 8.94 -1.55
C PHE A 116 -4.36 8.04 -0.36
N ARG A 117 -5.49 7.31 -0.45
CA ARG A 117 -5.87 6.29 0.55
C ARG A 117 -4.76 5.25 0.73
N ASP A 118 -4.23 4.71 -0.35
CA ASP A 118 -3.12 3.75 -0.33
C ASP A 118 -1.87 4.31 0.35
N LEU A 119 -1.50 5.56 0.04
CA LEU A 119 -0.36 6.24 0.66
C LEU A 119 -0.55 6.45 2.17
N VAL A 120 -1.77 6.80 2.59
CA VAL A 120 -2.11 6.96 4.03
C VAL A 120 -2.01 5.61 4.73
N ILE A 121 -2.65 4.56 4.20
CA ILE A 121 -2.62 3.21 4.78
C ILE A 121 -1.18 2.70 4.87
N ALA A 122 -0.40 2.81 3.78
CA ALA A 122 0.99 2.39 3.78
C ALA A 122 1.81 3.11 4.85
N ARG A 123 1.60 4.42 5.04
CA ARG A 123 2.30 5.19 6.08
C ARG A 123 1.89 4.85 7.50
N VAL A 124 0.65 4.44 7.72
CA VAL A 124 0.17 3.96 9.04
C VAL A 124 0.81 2.61 9.37
N VAL A 125 0.92 1.72 8.38
CA VAL A 125 1.52 0.38 8.57
C VAL A 125 3.03 0.48 8.76
N GLU A 126 3.71 1.20 7.87
CA GLU A 126 5.15 1.36 7.91
C GLU A 126 5.54 2.75 7.35
N PRO A 127 6.07 3.67 8.19
CA PRO A 127 6.38 5.04 7.76
C PRO A 127 7.66 5.12 6.91
N THR A 128 7.65 4.51 5.73
CA THR A 128 8.79 4.41 4.81
C THR A 128 8.84 5.55 3.77
N SER A 129 9.90 5.58 2.97
CA SER A 129 10.07 6.53 1.86
C SER A 129 8.97 6.39 0.81
N LEU A 130 8.71 7.48 0.05
CA LEU A 130 7.76 7.41 -1.07
C LEU A 130 8.16 6.39 -2.13
N LEU A 131 9.43 5.99 -2.22
CA LEU A 131 9.89 4.97 -3.17
C LEU A 131 9.38 3.59 -2.76
N ASP A 132 9.56 3.24 -1.49
CA ASP A 132 9.39 1.92 -0.89
C ASP A 132 7.94 1.56 -0.50
N VAL A 133 6.98 2.47 -0.70
CA VAL A 133 5.55 2.18 -0.50
C VAL A 133 5.07 0.99 -1.35
N ASP A 134 5.73 0.69 -2.47
CA ASP A 134 5.35 -0.43 -3.32
C ASP A 134 5.53 -1.78 -2.64
N ARG A 135 6.61 -1.97 -1.88
CA ARG A 135 6.85 -3.14 -1.04
C ARG A 135 5.77 -3.29 0.03
N VAL A 136 5.49 -2.23 0.79
CA VAL A 136 4.50 -2.24 1.89
C VAL A 136 3.11 -2.60 1.38
N LEU A 137 2.69 -2.02 0.25
CA LEU A 137 1.40 -2.36 -0.37
C LEU A 137 1.38 -3.80 -0.90
N ALA A 138 2.49 -4.29 -1.48
CA ALA A 138 2.59 -5.66 -1.99
C ALA A 138 2.53 -6.71 -0.88
N GLU A 139 3.08 -6.43 0.31
CA GLU A 139 2.96 -7.26 1.52
C GLU A 139 1.50 -7.34 2.01
N MET A 140 0.71 -6.29 1.79
CA MET A 140 -0.74 -6.28 2.03
C MET A 140 -1.57 -6.80 0.85
N GLY A 141 -0.92 -7.33 -0.20
CA GLY A 141 -1.62 -7.88 -1.37
C GLY A 141 -2.21 -6.82 -2.30
N ARG A 142 -1.71 -5.58 -2.26
CA ARG A 142 -2.11 -4.47 -3.13
C ARG A 142 -1.04 -4.17 -4.17
N VAL A 143 -1.48 -3.69 -5.32
CA VAL A 143 -0.60 -3.21 -6.38
C VAL A 143 -0.45 -1.70 -6.22
N SER A 144 0.77 -1.25 -5.98
CA SER A 144 1.05 0.18 -5.86
C SER A 144 0.93 0.90 -7.19
N ALA A 145 0.37 2.11 -7.15
CA ALA A 145 0.52 3.05 -8.25
C ALA A 145 2.00 3.37 -8.53
N SER A 146 2.31 3.72 -9.78
CA SER A 146 3.66 4.09 -10.18
C SER A 146 4.19 5.28 -9.36
N LEU A 147 5.51 5.35 -9.19
CA LEU A 147 6.14 6.44 -8.44
C LEU A 147 5.74 7.83 -8.98
N SER A 148 5.62 7.98 -10.30
CA SER A 148 5.21 9.24 -10.91
C SER A 148 3.77 9.62 -10.55
N THR A 149 2.88 8.64 -10.44
CA THR A 149 1.50 8.82 -9.98
C THR A 149 1.46 9.20 -8.51
N ARG A 150 2.18 8.47 -7.64
CA ARG A 150 2.30 8.81 -6.22
C ARG A 150 2.81 10.25 -6.01
N LYS A 151 3.85 10.67 -6.73
CA LYS A 151 4.36 12.06 -6.72
C LYS A 151 3.33 13.09 -7.22
N ARG A 152 2.49 12.75 -8.19
CA ARG A 152 1.39 13.61 -8.65
C ARG A 152 0.28 13.69 -7.61
N THR A 153 -0.07 12.57 -6.98
CA THR A 153 -1.06 12.51 -5.90
C THR A 153 -0.65 13.40 -4.74
N LEU A 154 0.60 13.37 -4.29
CA LEU A 154 1.06 14.27 -3.21
C LEU A 154 0.97 15.76 -3.61
N ARG A 155 1.29 16.09 -4.86
CA ARG A 155 1.12 17.47 -5.37
C ARG A 155 -0.35 17.89 -5.42
N ARG A 156 -1.25 16.99 -5.85
CA ARG A 156 -2.69 17.23 -5.78
C ARG A 156 -3.16 17.38 -4.34
N ALA A 157 -2.68 16.55 -3.43
CA ALA A 157 -3.06 16.63 -2.01
C ALA A 157 -2.68 17.97 -1.39
N HIS A 158 -1.48 18.46 -1.71
CA HIS A 158 -1.02 19.78 -1.27
C HIS A 158 -1.86 20.92 -1.85
N ALA A 159 -2.22 20.86 -3.14
CA ALA A 159 -2.99 21.91 -3.82
C ALA A 159 -4.52 21.79 -3.65
N GLY A 160 -5.03 20.60 -3.32
CA GLY A 160 -6.42 20.19 -3.49
C GLY A 160 -7.26 20.18 -2.22
N ALA A 161 -6.87 20.94 -1.19
CA ALA A 161 -7.58 21.02 0.10
C ALA A 161 -7.83 19.65 0.79
N TYR A 162 -7.01 18.63 0.51
CA TYR A 162 -7.20 17.29 1.11
C TYR A 162 -7.13 17.37 2.63
N ARG A 163 -6.21 18.20 3.15
CA ARG A 163 -6.10 18.49 4.58
C ARG A 163 -7.42 18.99 5.16
N ASP A 164 -8.06 19.96 4.53
CA ASP A 164 -9.27 20.59 5.06
C ASP A 164 -10.47 19.64 4.98
N GLN A 165 -10.55 18.83 3.91
CA GLN A 165 -11.54 17.77 3.79
C GLN A 165 -11.39 16.71 4.90
N VAL A 166 -10.17 16.21 5.13
CA VAL A 166 -9.86 15.25 6.19
C VAL A 166 -10.14 15.85 7.57
N ALA A 167 -9.71 17.08 7.83
CA ALA A 167 -9.99 17.77 9.10
C ALA A 167 -11.49 17.94 9.34
N THR A 168 -12.25 18.28 8.30
CA THR A 168 -13.72 18.40 8.38
C THR A 168 -14.36 17.04 8.67
N ALA A 169 -13.89 15.96 8.03
CA ALA A 169 -14.36 14.61 8.29
C ALA A 169 -14.08 14.17 9.74
N CYS A 170 -12.87 14.42 10.25
CA CYS A 170 -12.52 14.17 11.65
C CYS A 170 -13.43 14.94 12.62
N PHE A 171 -13.64 16.24 12.36
CA PHE A 171 -14.52 17.07 13.20
C PHE A 171 -15.96 16.54 13.22
N ARG A 172 -16.50 16.17 12.05
CA ARG A 172 -17.83 15.56 11.96
C ARG A 172 -17.91 14.23 12.71
N HIS A 173 -16.88 13.41 12.62
CA HIS A 173 -16.83 12.13 13.34
C HIS A 173 -16.88 12.34 14.86
N ALA A 174 -16.05 13.25 15.39
CA ALA A 174 -16.02 13.58 16.83
C ALA A 174 -17.37 14.10 17.34
N VAL A 175 -18.00 15.03 16.60
CA VAL A 175 -19.29 15.64 17.00
C VAL A 175 -20.46 14.66 16.85
N ALA A 176 -20.41 13.73 15.91
CA ALA A 176 -21.47 12.72 15.75
C ALA A 176 -21.56 11.77 16.95
N GLY A 177 -20.45 11.57 17.66
CA GLY A 177 -20.38 10.67 18.82
C GLY A 177 -20.76 11.28 20.17
N SER A 178 -20.62 12.61 20.34
CA SER A 178 -20.98 13.35 21.55
C SER A 178 -20.80 14.87 21.38
N ASP A 179 -21.26 15.66 22.36
CA ASP A 179 -20.85 17.07 22.47
C ASP A 179 -19.34 17.19 22.74
N VAL A 180 -18.67 18.15 22.10
CA VAL A 180 -17.25 18.44 22.35
C VAL A 180 -17.13 19.19 23.69
N SER A 181 -17.12 18.45 24.79
CA SER A 181 -17.09 19.00 26.16
C SER A 181 -15.69 19.12 26.75
N LEU A 182 -14.72 18.38 26.20
CA LEU A 182 -13.31 18.38 26.59
C LEU A 182 -12.46 18.18 25.34
N VAL A 183 -11.45 19.03 25.17
CA VAL A 183 -10.48 18.93 24.08
C VAL A 183 -9.09 18.88 24.70
N LEU A 184 -8.39 17.76 24.52
CA LEU A 184 -6.97 17.65 24.83
C LEU A 184 -6.19 18.12 23.61
N TYR A 185 -5.17 18.96 23.87
CA TYR A 185 -4.34 19.54 22.83
C TYR A 185 -2.87 19.27 23.12
N ASP A 186 -2.18 18.73 22.13
CA ASP A 186 -0.73 18.60 22.13
C ASP A 186 -0.14 19.22 20.84
N VAL A 187 1.08 19.72 20.94
CA VAL A 187 1.81 20.34 19.83
C VAL A 187 3.19 19.73 19.74
N THR A 188 3.46 19.12 18.59
CA THR A 188 4.80 18.65 18.23
C THR A 188 5.35 19.45 17.08
N THR A 189 6.68 19.64 17.08
CA THR A 189 7.38 20.35 16.03
C THR A 189 8.29 19.38 15.30
N LEU A 190 8.06 19.21 14.00
CA LEU A 190 8.88 18.38 13.13
C LEU A 190 9.98 19.23 12.49
N TYR A 191 11.23 18.82 12.72
CA TYR A 191 12.41 19.49 12.19
C TYR A 191 12.77 18.96 10.80
N PHE A 192 13.15 19.87 9.90
CA PHE A 192 13.68 19.56 8.59
C PHE A 192 14.88 20.43 8.30
N GLU A 193 15.95 19.84 7.77
CA GLU A 193 17.08 20.59 7.20
C GLU A 193 16.62 21.18 5.87
N ALA A 194 16.25 22.46 5.89
CA ALA A 194 15.78 23.16 4.70
C ALA A 194 16.25 24.61 4.73
N GLU A 195 16.84 25.07 3.63
CA GLU A 195 17.40 26.43 3.57
C GLU A 195 16.33 27.53 3.51
N LYS A 196 15.09 27.20 3.10
CA LYS A 196 14.02 28.17 2.81
C LYS A 196 12.68 27.73 3.41
N GLU A 197 11.92 28.71 3.88
CA GLU A 197 10.53 28.53 4.26
C GLU A 197 9.64 28.16 3.06
N ASP A 198 8.52 27.51 3.35
CA ASP A 198 7.41 27.35 2.42
C ASP A 198 6.06 27.45 3.15
N ASP A 199 4.97 27.06 2.50
CA ASP A 199 3.62 27.16 3.06
C ASP A 199 3.42 26.28 4.32
N LEU A 200 4.24 25.25 4.50
CA LEU A 200 4.16 24.30 5.63
C LEU A 200 5.28 24.50 6.65
N ARG A 201 6.48 24.88 6.21
CA ARG A 201 7.70 25.00 7.01
C ARG A 201 8.01 26.46 7.28
N LYS A 202 7.97 26.87 8.56
CA LYS A 202 8.23 28.25 9.00
C LYS A 202 9.33 28.32 10.06
N VAL A 203 10.16 29.36 10.01
CA VAL A 203 11.17 29.66 11.03
C VAL A 203 10.49 30.27 12.25
N GLY A 204 11.05 30.06 13.45
CA GLY A 204 10.63 30.77 14.67
C GLY A 204 9.79 29.96 15.67
N TYR A 205 9.34 28.76 15.32
CA TYR A 205 8.65 27.85 16.25
C TYR A 205 9.59 26.95 17.08
N SER A 206 10.90 27.20 16.99
CA SER A 206 11.92 26.43 17.70
C SER A 206 12.08 26.91 19.15
N LYS A 207 11.86 26.02 20.13
CA LYS A 207 12.23 26.28 21.53
C LYS A 207 13.73 26.48 21.73
N GLU A 208 14.54 26.00 20.79
CA GLU A 208 16.01 26.08 20.78
C GLU A 208 16.55 27.21 19.88
N ARG A 209 15.70 28.11 19.38
CA ARG A 209 16.07 29.22 18.47
C ARG A 209 16.80 28.77 17.19
N ARG A 210 16.46 27.58 16.67
CA ARG A 210 16.99 27.10 15.39
C ARG A 210 16.54 27.97 14.23
N VAL A 211 17.44 28.19 13.28
CA VAL A 211 17.22 29.00 12.07
C VAL A 211 16.54 28.23 10.94
N ASP A 212 16.54 26.90 11.00
CA ASP A 212 15.87 26.06 9.99
C ASP A 212 14.35 26.03 10.21
N PRO A 213 13.57 26.03 9.12
CA PRO A 213 12.12 26.07 9.17
C PRO A 213 11.54 24.72 9.62
N GLN A 214 10.45 24.77 10.39
CA GLN A 214 9.87 23.63 11.06
C GLN A 214 8.37 23.52 10.74
N ILE A 215 7.83 22.31 10.84
CA ILE A 215 6.38 22.07 10.72
C ILE A 215 5.82 21.90 12.13
N VAL A 216 4.82 22.71 12.47
CA VAL A 216 4.09 22.55 13.73
C VAL A 216 2.85 21.70 13.49
N VAL A 217 2.74 20.60 14.23
CA VAL A 217 1.60 19.70 14.18
C VAL A 217 0.87 19.78 15.51
N GLY A 218 -0.38 20.23 15.45
CA GLY A 218 -1.31 20.20 16.58
C GLY A 218 -2.20 18.96 16.51
N LEU A 219 -2.34 18.25 17.62
CA LEU A 219 -3.29 17.16 17.77
C LEU A 219 -4.41 17.60 18.72
N LEU A 220 -5.65 17.46 18.26
CA LEU A 220 -6.85 17.68 19.07
C LEU A 220 -7.54 16.32 19.28
N VAL A 221 -7.89 16.02 20.52
CA VAL A 221 -8.48 14.74 20.92
C VAL A 221 -9.69 14.99 21.82
N ASP A 222 -10.76 14.23 21.65
CA ASP A 222 -11.96 14.33 22.49
C ASP A 222 -11.89 13.40 23.71
N ARG A 223 -12.97 13.32 24.49
CA ARG A 223 -13.04 12.49 25.71
C ARG A 223 -12.94 10.97 25.47
N ARG A 224 -13.18 10.50 24.26
CA ARG A 224 -13.08 9.10 23.83
C ARG A 224 -11.74 8.79 23.16
N GLY A 225 -10.95 9.81 22.85
CA GLY A 225 -9.74 9.66 22.06
C GLY A 225 -9.92 10.25 20.66
N PHE A 226 -9.35 9.56 19.67
CA PHE A 226 -9.55 9.83 18.25
C PHE A 226 -10.44 8.72 17.66
#